data_AF-A0A822ID06-F1
#
_entry.id   AF-A0A822ID06-F1
#
_cell.length_a   1.000
_cell.length_b   1.000
_cell.length_c   1.000
_cell.angle_alpha   90.00
_cell.angle_beta   90.00
_cell.angle_gamma   90.00
#
_symmetry.space_group_name_H-M   'P 1'
#
loop_
_entity.id
_entity.type
_entity.pdbx_description
1 polymer ?
#
loop_
_entity_poly.entity_id
_entity_poly.type
_entity_poly.pdbx_seq_one_letter_code
_entity_poly.pdbx_strand_id
1 'polypeptide(L)'
;MDRLLGWIIDDYILFRILDVIIFMLILAAIYLAIQNILTWKFLKKGDINTDELISNRGSFYKMLIFLFITGFFMLIHKFLEGFEENVPDDTTFHFFQLMALLGLVLFMLEWYKISKKLKRKQNIEIGQITF
;
A
#
# COMPACT_ATOMS: atom_id res chain seq x y z
N MET A 1 12.11 12.52 -33.70
CA MET A 1 13.00 11.51 -33.10
C MET A 1 12.16 10.67 -32.14
N ASP A 2 10.98 10.24 -32.63
CA ASP A 2 9.85 9.78 -31.82
C ASP A 2 9.38 8.37 -32.20
N ARG A 3 10.13 7.72 -33.12
CA ARG A 3 9.82 6.39 -33.65
C ARG A 3 10.67 5.27 -33.06
N LEU A 4 11.68 5.60 -32.25
CA LEU A 4 12.66 4.63 -31.74
C LEU A 4 12.32 4.06 -30.36
N LEU A 5 11.56 4.78 -29.53
CA LEU A 5 11.16 4.29 -28.21
C LEU A 5 9.88 3.43 -28.25
N GLY A 6 9.05 3.59 -29.28
CA GLY A 6 7.80 2.82 -29.46
C GLY A 6 7.97 1.38 -29.95
N TRP A 7 9.21 0.88 -30.08
CA TRP A 7 9.51 -0.48 -30.58
C TRP A 7 10.37 -1.32 -29.63
N ILE A 8 10.88 -0.74 -28.53
CA ILE A 8 11.83 -1.45 -27.64
C ILE A 8 11.10 -2.33 -26.61
N ILE A 9 9.82 -2.08 -26.35
CA ILE A 9 9.00 -2.92 -25.48
C ILE A 9 7.71 -3.24 -26.23
N ASP A 10 7.62 -4.48 -26.70
CA ASP A 10 6.38 -5.07 -27.20
C ASP A 10 5.31 -5.01 -26.09
N ASP A 11 4.07 -4.67 -26.42
CA ASP A 11 2.96 -4.54 -25.45
C ASP A 11 2.81 -5.83 -24.64
N TYR A 12 3.07 -7.00 -25.26
CA TYR A 12 3.10 -8.29 -24.57
C TYR A 12 4.21 -8.39 -23.50
N ILE A 13 5.39 -7.84 -23.78
CA ILE A 13 6.51 -7.82 -22.81
C ILE A 13 6.17 -6.86 -21.67
N LEU A 14 5.60 -5.70 -21.98
CA LEU A 14 5.18 -4.71 -20.98
C LEU A 14 4.13 -5.31 -20.02
N PHE A 15 3.10 -5.93 -20.58
CA PHE A 15 2.07 -6.66 -19.83
C PHE A 15 2.69 -7.67 -18.86
N ARG A 16 3.61 -8.52 -19.35
CA ARG A 16 4.22 -9.57 -18.51
C ARG A 16 5.10 -9.00 -17.39
N ILE A 17 5.75 -7.87 -17.63
CA ILE A 17 6.52 -7.16 -16.59
C ILE A 17 5.57 -6.61 -15.52
N LEU A 18 4.46 -5.98 -15.91
CA LEU A 18 3.45 -5.47 -14.98
C LEU A 18 2.88 -6.58 -14.10
N ASP A 19 2.55 -7.72 -14.69
CA ASP A 19 2.06 -8.91 -13.97
C ASP A 19 3.02 -9.39 -12.88
N VAL A 20 4.30 -9.51 -13.23
CA VAL A 20 5.33 -9.93 -12.29
C VAL A 20 5.47 -8.93 -11.15
N ILE A 21 5.43 -7.62 -11.44
CA ILE A 21 5.50 -6.58 -10.41
C ILE A 21 4.25 -6.62 -9.51
N ILE A 22 3.07 -6.78 -10.09
CA ILE A 22 1.80 -6.94 -9.35
C ILE A 22 1.89 -8.13 -8.39
N PHE A 23 2.38 -9.27 -8.87
CA PHE A 23 2.57 -10.46 -8.05
C PHE A 23 3.53 -10.21 -6.87
N MET A 24 4.67 -9.55 -7.12
CA MET A 24 5.61 -9.18 -6.06
C MET A 24 4.98 -8.23 -5.02
N LEU A 25 4.18 -7.26 -5.48
CA LEU A 25 3.49 -6.32 -4.59
C LEU A 25 2.42 -7.01 -3.74
N ILE A 26 1.71 -8.00 -4.27
CA ILE A 26 0.76 -8.82 -3.50
C ILE A 26 1.49 -9.55 -2.38
N LEU A 27 2.63 -10.19 -2.68
CA LEU A 27 3.45 -10.85 -1.65
C LEU A 27 3.93 -9.86 -0.58
N ALA A 28 4.37 -8.66 -1.00
CA ALA A 28 4.76 -7.59 -0.08
C ALA A 28 3.57 -7.13 0.79
N ALA A 29 2.38 -6.96 0.23
CA ALA A 29 1.17 -6.59 0.95
C ALA A 29 0.78 -7.65 1.97
N ILE A 30 0.80 -8.94 1.61
CA ILE A 30 0.54 -10.05 2.53
C ILE A 30 1.54 -10.05 3.70
N TYR A 31 2.83 -9.92 3.39
CA TYR A 31 3.87 -9.83 4.41
C TYR A 31 3.60 -8.66 5.38
N LEU A 32 3.30 -7.48 4.86
CA LEU A 32 2.99 -6.30 5.68
C LEU A 32 1.69 -6.46 6.46
N ALA A 33 0.68 -7.15 5.92
CA ALA A 33 -0.56 -7.46 6.63
C ALA A 33 -0.26 -8.27 7.89
N ILE A 34 0.53 -9.34 7.75
CA ILE A 34 0.94 -10.20 8.86
C ILE A 34 1.72 -9.39 9.89
N GLN A 35 2.69 -8.59 9.45
CA GLN A 35 3.49 -7.74 10.35
C GLN A 35 2.62 -6.73 11.12
N ASN A 36 1.65 -6.11 10.46
CA ASN A 36 0.71 -5.18 11.07
C ASN A 36 -0.20 -5.89 12.08
N ILE A 37 -0.82 -7.01 11.71
CA ILE A 37 -1.70 -7.79 12.60
C ILE A 37 -0.93 -8.25 13.85
N LEU A 38 0.28 -8.79 13.67
CA LEU A 38 1.11 -9.21 14.79
C LEU A 38 1.44 -8.02 15.70
N THR A 39 1.88 -6.90 15.12
CA THR A 39 2.21 -5.69 15.89
C THR A 39 1.01 -5.19 16.67
N TRP A 40 -0.17 -5.16 16.06
CA TRP A 40 -1.44 -4.79 16.69
C TRP A 40 -1.86 -5.75 17.81
N LYS A 41 -1.67 -7.05 17.64
CA LYS A 41 -1.96 -8.07 18.67
C LYS A 41 -1.10 -7.87 19.93
N PHE A 42 0.14 -7.40 19.76
CA PHE A 42 1.08 -7.19 20.87
C PHE A 42 1.04 -5.79 21.48
N LEU A 43 0.35 -4.83 20.86
CA LEU A 43 0.10 -3.52 21.45
C LEU A 43 -0.91 -3.67 22.61
N LYS A 44 -0.56 -3.19 23.80
CA LYS A 44 -1.49 -3.20 24.94
C LYS A 44 -2.61 -2.19 24.63
N LYS A 45 -3.85 -2.68 24.54
CA LYS A 45 -5.05 -1.89 24.17
C LYS A 45 -5.38 -0.74 25.13
N GLY A 46 -4.78 -0.69 26.32
CA GLY A 46 -5.08 0.30 27.36
C GLY A 46 -4.36 1.65 27.24
N ASP A 47 -3.27 1.74 26.47
CA ASP A 47 -2.37 2.93 26.46
C ASP A 47 -2.11 3.49 25.05
N ILE A 48 -2.94 3.12 24.06
CA ILE A 48 -2.81 3.67 22.71
C ILE A 48 -3.46 5.05 22.71
N ASN A 49 -2.68 6.09 22.99
CA ASN A 49 -3.14 7.46 22.86
C ASN A 49 -3.38 7.78 21.38
N THR A 50 -4.66 7.83 20.98
CA THR A 50 -5.09 8.11 19.60
C THR A 50 -4.64 9.48 19.13
N ASP A 51 -4.49 10.43 20.06
CA ASP A 51 -3.98 11.77 19.75
C ASP A 51 -2.51 11.74 19.36
N GLU A 52 -1.71 10.84 19.94
CA GLU A 52 -0.32 10.63 19.48
C GLU A 52 -0.27 10.02 18.07
N LEU A 53 -1.22 9.14 17.75
CA LEU A 53 -1.31 8.47 16.46
C LEU A 53 -1.60 9.48 15.33
N ILE A 54 -2.39 10.52 15.63
CA ILE A 54 -2.74 11.62 14.72
C ILE A 54 -1.76 12.80 14.85
N SER A 55 -1.00 12.91 15.94
CA SER A 55 -0.07 14.03 16.21
C SER A 55 0.96 14.21 15.11
N ASN A 56 1.38 13.12 14.46
CA ASN A 56 2.25 13.17 13.30
C ASN A 56 1.44 13.47 12.03
N ARG A 57 0.95 14.71 11.92
CA ARG A 57 0.13 15.20 10.81
C ARG A 57 0.69 14.82 9.44
N GLY A 58 2.02 14.89 9.26
CA GLY A 58 2.67 14.55 8.00
C GLY A 58 2.53 13.08 7.61
N SER A 59 2.63 12.15 8.57
CA SER A 59 2.43 10.72 8.33
C SER A 59 0.96 10.39 8.12
N PHE A 60 0.06 11.07 8.86
CA PHE A 60 -1.39 10.97 8.68
C PHE A 60 -1.84 11.38 7.26
N TYR A 61 -1.41 12.55 6.78
CA TYR A 61 -1.75 12.99 5.42
C TYR A 61 -1.19 12.05 4.34
N LYS A 62 0.02 11.51 4.52
CA LYS A 62 0.58 10.51 3.59
C LYS A 62 -0.27 9.26 3.53
N MET A 63 -0.70 8.73 4.67
CA MET A 63 -1.60 7.57 4.72
C MET A 63 -2.93 7.87 4.03
N LEU A 64 -3.51 9.05 4.25
CA LEU A 64 -4.75 9.46 3.59
C LEU A 64 -4.59 9.51 2.07
N ILE A 65 -3.49 10.08 1.58
CA ILE A 65 -3.17 10.13 0.15
C ILE A 65 -3.01 8.72 -0.42
N PHE A 66 -2.29 7.83 0.25
CA PHE A 66 -2.12 6.45 -0.21
C PHE A 66 -3.44 5.68 -0.23
N LEU A 67 -4.30 5.88 0.79
CA LEU A 67 -5.64 5.30 0.82
C LEU A 67 -6.50 5.84 -0.32
N PHE A 68 -6.45 7.16 -0.58
CA PHE A 68 -7.16 7.80 -1.68
C PHE A 68 -6.71 7.25 -3.04
N ILE A 69 -5.41 7.18 -3.29
CA ILE A 69 -4.84 6.60 -4.52
C ILE A 69 -5.32 5.15 -4.68
N THR A 70 -5.21 4.34 -3.63
CA THR A 70 -5.67 2.94 -3.63
C THR A 70 -7.14 2.85 -4.03
N GLY A 71 -8.01 3.58 -3.34
CA GLY A 71 -9.44 3.55 -3.57
C GLY A 71 -9.83 4.08 -4.94
N PHE A 72 -9.23 5.18 -5.38
CA PHE A 72 -9.50 5.80 -6.67
C PHE A 72 -9.14 4.87 -7.83
N PHE A 73 -7.92 4.32 -7.84
CA PHE A 73 -7.49 3.41 -8.91
C PHE A 73 -8.22 2.06 -8.86
N MET A 74 -8.55 1.55 -7.68
CA MET A 74 -9.35 0.32 -7.56
C MET A 74 -10.79 0.52 -8.05
N LEU A 75 -11.36 1.70 -7.84
CA LEU A 75 -12.68 2.05 -8.37
C LEU A 75 -12.64 2.12 -9.90
N ILE A 76 -11.67 2.82 -10.47
CA ILE A 76 -11.49 2.88 -11.93
C ILE A 76 -11.30 1.48 -12.52
N HIS A 77 -10.44 0.66 -11.91
CA HIS A 77 -10.17 -0.70 -12.36
C HIS A 77 -11.45 -1.55 -12.39
N LYS A 78 -12.24 -1.54 -11.30
CA LYS A 78 -13.53 -2.25 -11.25
C LYS A 78 -14.58 -1.68 -12.19
N PHE A 79 -14.58 -0.36 -12.37
CA PHE A 79 -15.50 0.30 -13.29
C PHE A 79 -15.23 -0.17 -14.72
N LEU A 80 -13.96 -0.26 -15.13
CA LEU A 80 -13.56 -0.73 -16.46
C LEU A 80 -13.78 -2.24 -16.65
N GLU A 81 -13.59 -3.05 -15.62
CA GLU A 81 -13.93 -4.49 -15.62
C GLU A 81 -15.40 -4.72 -16.00
N GLY A 82 -16.31 -3.85 -15.55
CA GLY A 82 -17.73 -3.94 -15.86
C GLY A 82 -18.12 -3.61 -17.31
N PHE A 83 -17.19 -3.13 -18.14
CA PHE A 83 -17.41 -2.84 -19.57
C PHE A 83 -16.80 -3.92 -20.47
N GLU A 84 -17.14 -5.20 -20.22
CA GLU A 84 -16.59 -6.39 -20.90
C GLU A 84 -16.52 -6.30 -22.46
N GLU A 85 -17.32 -5.46 -23.12
CA GLU A 85 -17.27 -5.24 -24.59
C GLU A 85 -16.43 -4.04 -25.06
N ASN A 86 -16.01 -3.14 -24.17
CA ASN A 86 -15.22 -1.93 -24.49
C ASN A 86 -14.02 -1.76 -23.54
N VAL A 87 -13.41 -2.88 -23.15
CA VAL A 87 -12.29 -2.89 -22.19
C VAL A 87 -11.11 -2.13 -22.80
N PRO A 88 -10.51 -1.16 -22.09
CA PRO A 88 -9.24 -0.59 -22.51
C PRO A 88 -8.18 -1.70 -22.57
N ASP A 89 -7.21 -1.58 -23.49
CA ASP A 89 -6.11 -2.53 -23.69
C ASP A 89 -5.61 -3.15 -22.36
N ASP A 90 -5.35 -4.47 -22.36
CA ASP A 90 -5.04 -5.27 -21.16
C ASP A 90 -3.93 -4.64 -20.31
N THR A 91 -2.98 -3.96 -20.95
CA THR A 91 -1.89 -3.21 -20.32
C THR A 91 -2.40 -2.09 -19.41
N THR A 92 -3.41 -1.35 -19.87
CA THR A 92 -4.03 -0.24 -19.13
C THR A 92 -4.76 -0.76 -17.89
N PHE A 93 -5.43 -1.91 -18.01
CA PHE A 93 -6.10 -2.56 -16.90
C PHE A 93 -5.10 -2.96 -15.78
N HIS A 94 -3.99 -3.58 -16.16
CA HIS A 94 -2.91 -3.97 -15.25
C HIS A 94 -2.22 -2.75 -14.64
N PHE A 95 -2.07 -1.67 -15.39
CA PHE A 95 -1.53 -0.41 -14.87
C PHE A 95 -2.38 0.15 -13.73
N PHE A 96 -3.71 0.18 -13.86
CA PHE A 96 -4.58 0.64 -12.78
C PHE A 96 -4.53 -0.27 -11.55
N GLN A 97 -4.47 -1.59 -11.77
CA GLN A 97 -4.28 -2.55 -10.68
C GLN A 97 -2.95 -2.31 -9.94
N LEU A 98 -1.87 -2.09 -10.70
CA LEU A 98 -0.55 -1.78 -10.18
C LEU A 98 -0.58 -0.51 -9.31
N MET A 99 -1.19 0.56 -9.80
CA MET A 99 -1.30 1.81 -9.06
C MET A 99 -2.11 1.66 -7.77
N ALA A 100 -3.20 0.90 -7.81
CA ALA A 100 -3.98 0.58 -6.61
C ALA A 100 -3.15 -0.20 -5.59
N LEU A 101 -2.44 -1.24 -6.03
CA LEU A 101 -1.58 -2.07 -5.16
C LEU A 101 -0.40 -1.28 -4.58
N LEU A 102 0.24 -0.41 -5.36
CA LEU A 102 1.30 0.47 -4.87
C LEU A 102 0.79 1.39 -3.76
N GLY A 103 -0.39 2.00 -3.96
CA GLY A 103 -1.05 2.79 -2.92
C GLY A 103 -1.25 1.97 -1.64
N LEU A 104 -1.75 0.74 -1.77
CA LEU A 104 -2.03 -0.13 -0.63
C LEU A 104 -0.74 -0.50 0.13
N VAL A 105 0.30 -0.93 -0.59
CA VAL A 105 1.60 -1.29 0.01
C VAL A 105 2.21 -0.08 0.73
N LEU A 106 2.19 1.11 0.12
CA LEU A 106 2.70 2.32 0.74
C LEU A 106 1.91 2.71 2.00
N PHE A 107 0.58 2.57 1.97
CA PHE A 107 -0.28 2.74 3.14
C PHE A 107 0.11 1.76 4.26
N MET A 108 0.22 0.47 3.95
CA MET A 108 0.56 -0.56 4.93
C MET A 108 1.97 -0.40 5.50
N LEU A 109 2.92 0.06 4.69
CA LEU A 109 4.28 0.39 5.14
C LEU A 109 4.28 1.54 6.13
N GLU A 110 3.57 2.62 5.82
CA GLU A 110 3.52 3.78 6.71
C GLU A 110 2.80 3.43 8.02
N TRP A 111 1.70 2.67 7.92
CA TRP A 111 0.99 2.13 9.08
C TRP A 111 1.88 1.23 9.95
N TYR A 112 2.70 0.38 9.33
CA TYR A 112 3.64 -0.48 10.04
C TYR A 112 4.70 0.33 10.79
N LYS A 113 5.24 1.39 10.18
CA LYS A 113 6.20 2.29 10.86
C LYS A 113 5.58 2.94 12.09
N ILE A 114 4.34 3.40 12.01
CA ILE A 114 3.63 4.01 13.15
C ILE A 114 3.41 2.96 14.23
N SER A 115 2.87 1.80 13.87
CA SER A 115 2.60 0.70 14.80
C SER A 115 3.87 0.25 15.53
N LYS A 116 5.01 0.17 14.82
CA LYS A 116 6.31 -0.17 15.41
C LYS A 116 6.83 0.92 16.35
N LYS A 117 6.63 2.21 16.02
CA LYS A 117 6.98 3.33 16.91
C LYS A 117 6.18 3.28 18.21
N LEU A 118 4.87 3.03 18.13
CA LEU A 118 3.99 2.89 19.29
C LEU A 118 4.43 1.73 20.18
N LYS A 119 4.69 0.56 19.60
CA LYS A 119 5.19 -0.61 20.35
C LYS A 119 6.52 -0.31 21.06
N ARG A 120 7.44 0.42 20.42
CA ARG A 120 8.72 0.79 21.02
C ARG A 120 8.54 1.74 22.21
N LYS A 121 7.64 2.72 22.11
CA LYS A 121 7.34 3.64 23.22
C LYS A 121 6.76 2.89 24.42
N GLN A 122 5.76 2.03 24.21
CA GLN A 122 5.17 1.22 25.29
C GLN A 122 6.22 0.35 25.99
N ASN A 123 7.16 -0.26 25.25
CA ASN A 123 8.24 -1.04 25.86
C ASN A 123 9.18 -0.17 26.73
N ILE A 124 9.43 1.08 26.35
CA ILE A 124 10.27 2.02 27.13
C ILE A 124 9.53 2.44 28.41
N GLU A 125 8.25 2.81 28.30
CA GLU A 125 7.43 3.22 29.45
C GLU A 125 7.29 2.08 30.47
N ILE A 126 7.04 0.85 30.01
CA ILE A 126 6.99 -0.33 30.89
C ILE A 126 8.35 -0.55 31.57
N GLY A 127 9.46 -0.39 30.86
CA GLY A 127 10.80 -0.53 31.42
C GLY A 127 11.12 0.50 32.50
N GLN A 128 10.60 1.72 32.39
CA GLN A 128 10.78 2.79 33.39
C GLN A 128 9.95 2.60 34.66
N ILE A 129 8.83 1.87 34.61
CA ILE A 129 7.96 1.62 35.78
C ILE A 129 8.52 0.49 36.67
N THR A 130 9.43 -0.34 36.15
CA THR A 130 10.02 -1.50 36.86
C THR A 130 11.34 -1.23 37.59
N PHE A 131 11.81 0.02 37.68
CA PHE A 131 13.00 0.41 38.45
C PHE A 131 12.66 1.37 39.60
#